data_AF-A0A7J2M966-F1
#
_entry.id   AF-A0A7J2M966-F1
#
_cell.length_a   1.000
_cell.length_b   1.000
_cell.length_c   1.000
_cell.angle_alpha   90.00
_cell.angle_beta   90.00
_cell.angle_gamma   90.00
#
_symmetry.space_group_name_H-M   'P 1'
#
loop_
_entity.id
_entity.type
_entity.pdbx_description
1 polymer ?
#
loop_
_entity_poly.entity_id
_entity_poly.type
_entity_poly.pdbx_seq_one_letter_code
_entity_poly.pdbx_strand_id
1 'polypeptide(L)'
;MEIAEKVAVILAVLLLLVGAASSFHLQQIQKENEPLLEGDIITVNGKDMSMVKLFEACTQREVETVKGNYTGVPLACLINESGVAEPETHDYTIRAADGYEKTVQWDDMLNGIITEDRYTVFPTLPRAYWMHDVVEIEVK
;
A
#
# COMPACT_ATOMS: atom_id res chain seq x y z
N MET A 1 -29.16 46.69 19.77
CA MET A 1 -27.90 46.12 20.28
C MET A 1 -27.75 44.64 19.96
N GLU A 2 -28.84 43.90 19.70
CA GLU A 2 -28.76 42.45 19.38
C GLU A 2 -28.26 42.07 17.98
N ILE A 3 -28.47 42.91 16.95
CA ILE A 3 -28.20 42.51 15.56
C ILE A 3 -26.68 42.50 15.28
N ALA A 4 -25.95 43.50 15.76
CA ALA A 4 -24.50 43.59 15.56
C ALA A 4 -23.74 42.45 16.25
N GLU A 5 -24.20 42.04 17.44
CA GLU A 5 -23.62 40.93 18.20
C GLU A 5 -23.91 39.59 17.52
N LYS A 6 -25.15 39.37 17.03
CA LYS A 6 -25.51 38.20 16.22
C LYS A 6 -24.69 38.11 14.93
N VAL A 7 -24.46 39.23 14.24
CA VAL A 7 -23.62 39.29 13.04
C VAL A 7 -22.16 38.98 13.36
N ALA A 8 -21.63 39.51 14.47
CA ALA A 8 -20.25 39.24 14.89
C ALA A 8 -20.03 37.75 15.19
N VAL A 9 -20.99 37.10 15.87
CA VAL A 9 -20.93 35.66 16.16
C VAL A 9 -20.99 34.83 14.87
N ILE A 10 -21.86 35.18 13.92
CA ILE A 10 -21.96 34.47 12.63
C ILE A 10 -20.65 34.60 11.84
N LEU A 11 -20.05 35.79 11.79
CA LEU A 11 -18.77 36.01 11.12
C LEU A 11 -17.64 35.21 11.79
N ALA A 12 -17.61 35.15 13.12
CA ALA A 12 -16.63 34.34 13.85
C ALA A 12 -16.75 32.85 13.53
N VAL A 13 -17.97 32.30 13.46
CA VAL A 13 -18.21 30.89 13.09
C VAL A 13 -17.77 30.63 11.64
N LEU A 14 -18.08 31.53 10.71
CA LEU A 14 -17.65 31.39 9.31
C LEU A 14 -16.12 31.41 9.18
N LEU A 15 -15.44 32.30 9.90
CA LEU A 15 -13.97 32.36 9.91
C LEU A 15 -13.34 31.10 10.49
N LEU A 16 -13.93 30.54 11.55
CA LEU A 16 -13.47 29.27 12.14
C LEU A 16 -13.66 28.10 11.17
N LEU A 17 -14.79 28.05 10.44
CA LEU A 17 -15.05 27.00 9.45
C LEU A 17 -14.09 27.08 8.26
N VAL A 18 -13.81 28.28 7.74
CA VAL A 18 -12.83 28.47 6.66
C VAL A 18 -11.42 28.07 7.11
N GLY A 19 -11.05 28.42 8.35
CA GLY A 19 -9.77 28.00 8.93
C GLY A 19 -9.65 26.47 9.05
N ALA A 20 -10.69 25.81 9.56
CA ALA A 20 -10.70 24.35 9.69
C ALA A 20 -10.62 23.64 8.33
N ALA A 21 -11.36 24.12 7.32
CA ALA A 21 -11.32 23.58 5.97
C ALA A 21 -9.94 23.75 5.31
N SER A 22 -9.29 24.90 5.50
CA SER A 22 -7.95 25.15 4.96
C SER A 22 -6.89 24.25 5.59
N SER A 23 -6.94 24.03 6.91
CA SER A 23 -6.00 23.14 7.61
C SER A 23 -6.16 21.69 7.15
N PHE A 24 -7.40 21.22 6.96
CA PHE A 24 -7.66 19.88 6.42
C PHE A 24 -7.09 19.71 5.01
N HIS A 25 -7.26 20.72 4.15
CA HIS A 25 -6.74 20.68 2.79
C HIS A 25 -5.21 20.66 2.75
N LEU A 26 -4.55 21.43 3.63
CA LEU A 26 -3.09 21.39 3.77
C LEU A 26 -2.59 20.04 4.25
N GLN A 27 -3.28 19.43 5.21
CA GLN A 27 -2.91 18.11 5.75
C GLN A 27 -3.03 17.00 4.69
N GLN A 28 -4.06 17.06 3.83
CA GLN A 28 -4.19 16.13 2.70
C GLN A 28 -3.04 16.30 1.69
N ILE A 29 -2.74 17.54 1.30
CA ILE A 29 -1.62 17.84 0.39
C ILE A 29 -0.29 17.34 0.99
N GLN A 30 -0.07 17.51 2.29
CA GLN A 30 1.16 17.10 2.95
C GLN A 30 1.33 15.58 2.95
N LYS A 31 0.24 14.82 3.16
CA LYS A 31 0.24 13.35 3.10
C LYS A 31 0.45 12.81 1.67
N GLU A 32 -0.05 13.52 0.67
CA GLU A 32 0.18 13.18 -0.74
C GLU A 32 1.63 13.43 -1.17
N ASN A 33 2.25 14.49 -0.66
CA ASN A 33 3.60 14.93 -1.06
C ASN A 33 4.72 14.47 -0.13
N GLU A 34 4.46 13.57 0.82
CA GLU A 34 5.52 12.98 1.63
C GLU A 34 6.50 12.24 0.72
N PRO A 35 7.79 12.61 0.73
CA PRO A 35 8.77 12.00 -0.16
C PRO A 35 8.91 10.53 0.20
N LEU A 36 8.72 9.67 -0.81
CA LEU A 36 8.99 8.25 -0.67
C LEU A 36 10.50 8.06 -0.50
N LEU A 37 10.92 7.52 0.65
CA LEU A 37 12.31 7.13 0.83
C LEU A 37 12.61 5.98 -0.14
N GLU A 38 13.75 6.04 -0.82
CA GLU A 38 14.14 5.11 -1.89
C GLU A 38 14.11 3.63 -1.46
N GLY A 39 14.30 3.35 -0.16
CA GLY A 39 14.20 2.01 0.45
C GLY A 39 12.78 1.54 0.79
N ASP A 40 11.77 2.39 0.64
CA ASP A 40 10.36 2.12 0.99
C ASP A 40 9.46 1.99 -0.25
N ILE A 41 10.03 1.98 -1.46
CA ILE A 41 9.27 1.90 -2.72
C ILE A 41 9.25 0.47 -3.27
N ILE A 42 8.09 0.00 -3.71
CA ILE A 42 7.94 -1.19 -4.54
C ILE A 42 7.23 -0.79 -5.84
N THR A 43 7.70 -1.30 -6.98
CA THR A 43 7.06 -1.05 -8.27
C THR A 43 6.05 -2.17 -8.55
N VAL A 44 4.77 -1.83 -8.70
CA VAL A 44 3.70 -2.80 -9.01
C VAL A 44 3.04 -2.36 -10.30
N ASN A 45 3.07 -3.20 -11.33
CA ASN A 45 2.56 -2.87 -12.66
C ASN A 45 3.09 -1.53 -13.22
N GLY A 46 4.40 -1.28 -13.07
CA GLY A 46 5.04 -0.03 -13.50
C GLY A 46 4.68 1.20 -12.66
N LYS A 47 3.93 1.05 -11.57
CA LYS A 47 3.57 2.13 -10.64
C LYS A 47 4.39 1.99 -9.36
N ASP A 48 5.11 3.05 -9.01
CA ASP A 48 5.85 3.11 -7.75
C ASP A 48 4.89 3.34 -6.58
N MET A 49 4.99 2.49 -5.57
CA MET A 49 4.11 2.47 -4.41
C MET A 49 4.92 2.43 -3.11
N SER A 50 4.44 3.14 -2.10
CA SER A 50 5.04 3.11 -0.77
C SER A 50 4.68 1.83 -0.03
N MET A 51 5.67 1.06 0.38
CA MET A 51 5.52 -0.07 1.29
C MET A 51 4.85 0.37 2.59
N VAL A 52 5.24 1.51 3.17
CA VAL A 52 4.60 2.04 4.39
C VAL A 52 3.12 2.28 4.17
N LYS A 53 2.73 3.01 3.11
CA LYS A 53 1.30 3.27 2.83
C LYS A 53 0.53 1.99 2.51
N LEU A 54 1.15 1.01 1.85
CA LEU A 54 0.56 -0.31 1.60
C LEU A 54 0.28 -1.06 2.92
N PHE A 55 1.20 -1.02 3.87
CA PHE A 55 1.02 -1.63 5.20
C PHE A 55 -0.01 -0.90 6.08
N GLU A 56 -0.22 0.39 5.85
CA GLU A 56 -1.32 1.15 6.47
C GLU A 56 -2.69 0.84 5.83
N ALA A 57 -2.73 0.68 4.50
CA ALA A 57 -3.97 0.51 3.74
C ALA A 57 -4.47 -0.94 3.79
N CYS A 58 -3.57 -1.91 3.70
CA CYS A 58 -3.91 -3.31 3.65
C CYS A 58 -3.94 -3.94 5.03
N THR A 59 -4.96 -4.78 5.30
CA THR A 59 -4.99 -5.59 6.52
C THR A 59 -3.90 -6.66 6.45
N GLN A 60 -2.97 -6.62 7.41
CA GLN A 60 -1.93 -7.63 7.53
C GLN A 60 -2.53 -9.01 7.85
N ARG A 61 -1.88 -10.06 7.36
CA ARG A 61 -2.24 -11.44 7.58
C ARG A 61 -1.04 -12.21 8.14
N GLU A 62 -1.29 -13.00 9.17
CA GLU A 62 -0.35 -14.01 9.63
C GLU A 62 -0.54 -15.31 8.84
N VAL A 63 0.58 -15.91 8.47
CA VAL A 63 0.65 -17.11 7.65
C VAL A 63 1.57 -18.11 8.35
N GLU A 64 0.99 -19.24 8.77
CA GLU A 64 1.75 -20.33 9.36
C GLU A 64 2.39 -21.20 8.27
N THR A 65 3.67 -21.52 8.47
CA THR A 65 4.41 -22.37 7.54
C THR A 65 5.25 -23.41 8.28
N VAL A 66 5.82 -24.36 7.54
CA VAL A 66 6.74 -25.37 8.10
C VAL A 66 8.03 -24.77 8.70
N LYS A 67 8.31 -23.48 8.49
CA LYS A 67 9.50 -22.77 9.00
C LYS A 67 9.20 -21.77 10.11
N GLY A 68 7.94 -21.62 10.46
CA GLY A 68 7.48 -20.62 11.42
C GLY A 68 6.37 -19.77 10.83
N ASN A 69 5.93 -18.82 11.64
CA ASN A 69 4.86 -17.91 11.29
C ASN A 69 5.45 -16.62 10.74
N TYR A 70 4.83 -16.12 9.68
CA TYR A 70 5.22 -14.88 9.02
C TYR A 70 4.01 -13.95 8.98
N THR A 71 4.25 -12.66 9.21
CA THR A 71 3.21 -11.63 9.17
C THR A 71 3.55 -10.63 8.09
N GLY A 72 2.58 -10.29 7.26
CA GLY A 72 2.77 -9.36 6.16
C GLY A 72 1.47 -8.99 5.48
N VAL A 73 1.59 -8.15 4.46
CA VAL A 73 0.46 -7.73 3.64
C VAL A 73 0.19 -8.77 2.54
N PRO A 74 -1.08 -9.14 2.28
CA PRO A 74 -1.42 -10.00 1.15
C PRO A 74 -0.97 -9.40 -0.19
N LEU A 75 -0.30 -10.20 -1.03
CA LEU A 75 0.17 -9.75 -2.34
C LEU A 75 -0.97 -9.31 -3.26
N ALA A 76 -2.13 -9.97 -3.18
CA ALA A 76 -3.34 -9.53 -3.88
C ALA A 76 -3.78 -8.11 -3.51
N CYS A 77 -3.54 -7.64 -2.28
CA CYS A 77 -3.86 -6.27 -1.90
C CYS A 77 -3.00 -5.25 -2.67
N LEU A 78 -1.70 -5.53 -2.84
CA LEU A 78 -0.80 -4.68 -3.63
C LEU A 78 -1.29 -4.53 -5.07
N ILE A 79 -1.73 -5.64 -5.68
CA ILE A 79 -2.30 -5.63 -7.03
C ILE A 79 -3.56 -4.78 -7.09
N ASN A 80 -4.48 -4.93 -6.14
CA ASN A 80 -5.71 -4.15 -6.08
C ASN A 80 -5.42 -2.64 -5.90
N GLU A 81 -4.51 -2.28 -5.01
CA GLU A 81 -4.09 -0.89 -4.76
C GLU A 81 -3.32 -0.28 -5.96
N SER A 82 -2.72 -1.12 -6.81
CA SER A 82 -2.08 -0.66 -8.05
C SER A 82 -3.09 -0.22 -9.11
N GLY A 83 -4.34 -0.71 -9.03
CA GLY A 83 -5.42 -0.39 -9.95
C GLY A 83 -5.50 -1.31 -11.18
N VAL A 84 -4.91 -2.51 -11.11
CA VAL A 84 -5.03 -3.54 -12.15
C VAL A 84 -6.49 -4.00 -12.26
N ALA A 85 -7.02 -4.01 -13.49
CA ALA A 85 -8.33 -4.56 -13.79
C ALA A 85 -8.23 -6.07 -14.03
N GLU A 86 -9.29 -6.83 -13.68
CA GLU A 86 -9.38 -8.28 -13.94
C GLU A 86 -8.12 -9.07 -13.47
N PRO A 87 -7.68 -8.90 -12.20
CA PRO A 87 -6.43 -9.47 -11.70
C PRO A 87 -6.34 -11.01 -11.84
N GLU A 88 -7.47 -11.71 -11.87
CA GLU A 88 -7.54 -13.15 -12.08
C GLU A 88 -7.14 -13.62 -13.49
N THR A 89 -7.05 -12.71 -14.46
CA THR A 89 -6.71 -13.03 -15.87
C THR A 89 -5.23 -12.87 -16.20
N HIS A 90 -4.43 -12.45 -15.21
CA HIS A 90 -3.04 -12.08 -15.37
C HIS A 90 -2.07 -13.06 -14.69
N ASP A 91 -0.86 -13.10 -15.25
CA ASP A 91 0.30 -13.72 -14.60
C ASP A 91 1.14 -12.65 -13.91
N TYR A 92 1.76 -13.00 -12.78
CA TYR A 92 2.52 -12.04 -11.96
C TYR A 92 3.98 -12.44 -11.88
N THR A 93 4.89 -11.60 -12.38
CA THR A 93 6.33 -11.82 -12.25
C THR A 93 6.88 -10.98 -11.11
N ILE A 94 7.31 -11.63 -10.05
CA ILE A 94 7.91 -11.01 -8.87
C ILE A 94 9.42 -11.01 -9.05
N ARG A 95 10.07 -9.86 -8.86
CA ARG A 95 11.50 -9.66 -9.06
C ARG A 95 12.16 -9.08 -7.80
N ALA A 96 13.27 -9.70 -7.41
CA ALA A 96 14.11 -9.27 -6.31
C ALA A 96 15.23 -8.34 -6.79
N ALA A 97 15.82 -7.59 -5.87
CA ALA A 97 16.90 -6.65 -6.15
C ALA A 97 18.15 -7.30 -6.77
N ASP A 98 18.38 -8.59 -6.52
CA ASP A 98 19.47 -9.38 -7.09
C ASP A 98 19.18 -9.87 -8.53
N GLY A 99 18.02 -9.55 -9.08
CA GLY A 99 17.56 -9.97 -10.40
C GLY A 99 16.92 -11.36 -10.43
N TYR A 100 16.80 -12.05 -9.29
CA TYR A 100 16.03 -13.29 -9.22
C TYR A 100 14.54 -13.01 -9.45
N GLU A 101 13.88 -13.84 -10.26
CA GLU A 101 12.47 -13.68 -10.57
C GLU A 101 11.69 -14.99 -10.58
N LYS A 102 10.41 -14.87 -10.25
CA LYS A 102 9.43 -15.95 -10.33
C LYS A 102 8.10 -15.45 -10.84
N THR A 103 7.46 -16.26 -11.68
CA THR A 103 6.10 -16.01 -12.14
C THR A 103 5.13 -16.89 -11.36
N VAL A 104 4.06 -16.29 -10.87
CA VAL A 104 2.99 -16.93 -10.08
C VAL A 104 1.61 -16.56 -10.63
N GLN A 105 0.61 -17.35 -10.29
CA GLN A 105 -0.77 -17.14 -10.70
C GLN A 105 -1.52 -16.28 -9.68
N TRP A 106 -2.70 -15.77 -10.05
CA TRP A 106 -3.54 -14.99 -9.13
C TRP A 106 -3.87 -15.74 -7.82
N ASP A 107 -4.16 -17.04 -7.90
CA ASP A 107 -4.42 -17.88 -6.72
C ASP A 107 -3.24 -17.91 -5.75
N ASP A 108 -2.01 -17.86 -6.27
CA ASP A 108 -0.81 -17.77 -5.43
C ASP A 108 -0.70 -16.37 -4.80
N MET A 109 -1.06 -15.30 -5.52
CA MET A 109 -1.08 -13.92 -4.99
C MET A 109 -2.11 -13.74 -3.87
N LEU A 110 -3.25 -14.45 -3.93
CA LEU A 110 -4.26 -14.46 -2.86
C LEU A 110 -3.73 -15.12 -1.57
N ASN A 111 -2.89 -16.13 -1.70
CA ASN A 111 -2.36 -16.91 -0.58
C ASN A 111 -0.99 -16.43 -0.08
N GLY A 112 -0.26 -15.70 -0.92
CA GLY A 112 1.04 -15.13 -0.60
C GLY A 112 0.93 -13.85 0.22
N ILE A 113 2.00 -13.55 0.96
CA ILE A 113 2.20 -12.28 1.66
C ILE A 113 3.57 -11.70 1.31
N ILE A 114 3.71 -10.38 1.45
CA ILE A 114 4.99 -9.69 1.55
C ILE A 114 5.14 -9.09 2.94
N THR A 115 6.27 -9.31 3.58
CA THR A 115 6.60 -8.77 4.91
C THR A 115 7.23 -7.38 4.82
N GLU A 116 7.40 -6.71 5.96
CA GLU A 116 8.01 -5.36 6.02
C GLU A 116 9.46 -5.37 5.49
N ASP A 117 10.20 -6.47 5.68
CA ASP A 117 11.54 -6.70 5.13
C ASP A 117 11.54 -7.16 3.66
N ARG A 118 10.42 -6.94 2.94
CA ARG A 118 10.25 -7.26 1.50
C ARG A 118 10.47 -8.73 1.17
N TYR A 119 10.14 -9.60 2.12
CA TYR A 119 10.22 -11.04 1.93
C TYR A 119 8.87 -11.59 1.49
N THR A 120 8.83 -12.26 0.34
CA THR A 120 7.61 -12.97 -0.08
C THR A 120 7.54 -14.34 0.56
N VAL A 121 6.35 -14.69 1.04
CA VAL A 121 6.08 -16.00 1.64
C VAL A 121 4.84 -16.59 0.99
N PHE A 122 4.98 -17.82 0.47
CA PHE A 122 3.91 -18.55 -0.19
C PHE A 122 3.69 -19.92 0.48
N PRO A 123 2.60 -20.12 1.23
CA PRO A 123 2.35 -21.38 1.96
C PRO A 123 2.28 -22.61 1.07
N THR A 124 1.75 -22.42 -0.13
CA THR A 124 1.41 -23.48 -1.09
C THR A 124 2.51 -23.72 -2.11
N LEU A 125 3.51 -22.82 -2.22
CA LEU A 125 4.57 -22.90 -3.21
C LEU A 125 5.91 -23.36 -2.61
N PRO A 126 6.78 -23.98 -3.43
CA PRO A 126 8.14 -24.29 -3.03
C PRO A 126 8.92 -23.05 -2.57
N ARG A 127 9.91 -23.25 -1.70
CA ARG A 127 10.74 -22.14 -1.17
C ARG A 127 11.48 -21.32 -2.22
N ALA A 128 11.63 -21.83 -3.43
CA ALA A 128 12.20 -21.05 -4.54
C ALA A 128 11.33 -19.84 -4.92
N TYR A 129 10.09 -19.76 -4.47
CA TYR A 129 9.19 -18.61 -4.66
C TYR A 129 9.24 -17.62 -3.49
N TRP A 130 9.97 -17.96 -2.41
CA TRP A 130 10.08 -17.11 -1.23
C TRP A 130 11.32 -16.25 -1.39
N MET A 131 11.12 -15.00 -1.77
CA MET A 131 12.17 -14.13 -2.28
C MET A 131 12.41 -12.98 -1.33
N HIS A 132 13.68 -12.73 -0.99
CA HIS A 132 14.09 -11.56 -0.24
C HIS A 132 14.24 -10.35 -1.15
N ASP A 133 14.18 -9.16 -0.56
CA ASP A 133 14.45 -7.90 -1.23
C ASP A 133 13.62 -7.71 -2.51
N VAL A 134 12.31 -8.00 -2.44
CA VAL A 134 11.40 -7.79 -3.56
C VAL A 134 11.27 -6.30 -3.87
N VAL A 135 11.50 -5.95 -5.13
CA VAL A 135 11.49 -4.58 -5.63
C VAL A 135 10.40 -4.34 -6.68
N GLU A 136 9.96 -5.38 -7.37
CA GLU A 136 9.00 -5.24 -8.46
C GLU A 136 8.03 -6.43 -8.56
N ILE A 137 6.78 -6.12 -8.90
CA ILE A 137 5.76 -7.09 -9.32
C ILE A 137 5.20 -6.61 -10.66
N GLU A 138 5.58 -7.31 -11.72
CA GLU A 138 5.14 -7.08 -13.10
C GLU A 138 3.86 -7.88 -13.39
N VAL A 139 2.89 -7.26 -14.07
CA VAL A 139 1.62 -7.87 -14.48
C VAL A 139 1.68 -8.15 -15.98
N LYS A 140 1.39 -9.40 -16.37
CA LYS A 140 1.48 -9.88 -17.75
C LYS A 140 0.12 -10.19 -18.36
#